data_AF-A0A0A2DPN4-F1
#
_entry.id   AF-A0A0A2DPN4-F1
#
_cell.length_a   1.000
_cell.length_b   1.000
_cell.length_c   1.000
_cell.angle_alpha   90.00
_cell.angle_beta   90.00
_cell.angle_gamma   90.00
#
_symmetry.space_group_name_H-M   'P 1'
#
loop_
_entity.id
_entity.type
_entity.pdbx_description
1 polymer ?
#
loop_
_entity_poly.entity_id
_entity_poly.type
_entity_poly.pdbx_seq_one_letter_code
_entity_poly.pdbx_strand_id
1 'polypeptide(L)' 'MNRKPDGVRQHTLVVRLNDREQKALEDHCRQYKIANRSRWVREQILLEVLRRAEQDSPMLFEEEEMR' A
#
# COMPACT_ATOMS: atom_id res chain seq x y z
N MET A 1 20.94 -24.08 7.77
CA MET A 1 20.19 -22.82 8.00
C MET A 1 19.00 -22.81 7.05
N ASN A 2 17.78 -22.99 7.54
CA ASN A 2 16.56 -22.90 6.70
C ASN A 2 16.30 -21.44 6.33
N ARG A 3 16.63 -21.03 5.10
CA ARG A 3 16.14 -19.76 4.56
C ARG A 3 14.65 -19.90 4.31
N LYS A 4 13.84 -19.06 4.96
CA LYS A 4 12.41 -18.94 4.64
C LYS A 4 12.31 -18.48 3.17
N PRO A 5 11.32 -18.94 2.40
CA PRO A 5 11.20 -18.51 1.01
C PRO A 5 10.94 -17.00 0.97
N ASP A 6 11.78 -16.28 0.25
CA ASP A 6 11.60 -14.85 0.00
C ASP A 6 10.27 -14.67 -0.76
N GLY A 7 9.37 -13.86 -0.18
CA GLY A 7 8.03 -13.60 -0.74
C GLY A 7 6.86 -14.16 0.06
N VAL A 8 7.10 -15.01 1.07
CA VAL A 8 6.02 -15.43 1.98
C VAL A 8 5.67 -14.30 2.94
N ARG A 9 4.38 -13.94 3.01
CA ARG A 9 3.86 -12.92 3.95
C ARG A 9 3.89 -13.48 5.37
N GLN A 10 4.81 -13.01 6.21
CA GLN A 10 5.00 -13.49 7.59
C GLN A 10 4.37 -12.57 8.67
N HIS A 11 4.10 -11.31 8.32
CA HIS A 11 3.64 -10.30 9.26
C HIS A 11 2.14 -10.00 9.08
N THR A 12 1.44 -9.78 10.19
CA THR A 12 0.01 -9.44 10.20
C THR A 12 -0.18 -7.96 10.51
N LEU A 13 -1.04 -7.31 9.72
CA LEU A 13 -1.54 -5.97 9.99
C LEU A 13 -3.01 -6.08 10.43
N VAL A 14 -3.34 -5.53 11.60
CA VAL A 14 -4.72 -5.46 12.11
C VAL A 14 -5.14 -4.00 12.16
N VAL A 15 -6.23 -3.67 11.47
CA VAL A 15 -6.82 -2.32 11.46
C VAL A 15 -8.25 -2.43 11.94
N ARG A 16 -8.63 -1.59 12.91
CA ARG A 16 -10.01 -1.47 13.36
C ARG A 16 -10.66 -0.31 12.62
N LEU A 17 -11.86 -0.55 12.12
CA LEU A 17 -12.68 0.42 11.39
C LEU A 17 -13.96 0.64 12.19
N ASN A 18 -14.46 1.88 12.19
CA ASN A 18 -15.82 2.16 12.65
C ASN A 18 -16.85 1.76 11.56
N ASP A 19 -18.14 1.81 11.91
CA ASP A 19 -19.22 1.38 11.00
C ASP A 19 -19.24 2.16 9.68
N ARG A 20 -18.91 3.45 9.71
CA ARG A 20 -18.89 4.30 8.50
C ARG A 20 -17.75 3.93 7.58
N GLU A 21 -16.55 3.73 8.13
CA GLU A 21 -15.36 3.32 7.40
C GLU A 21 -15.52 1.92 6.81
N GLN A 22 -16.08 0.99 7.58
CA GLN A 22 -16.36 -0.36 7.11
C GLN A 22 -17.34 -0.35 5.93
N LYS A 23 -18.45 0.40 6.06
CA LYS A 23 -19.43 0.53 4.99
C LYS A 23 -18.82 1.14 3.72
N ALA A 24 -18.04 2.23 3.86
CA ALA A 24 -17.38 2.86 2.74
C ALA A 24 -16.42 1.91 2.01
N LEU A 25 -15.66 1.11 2.75
CA LEU A 25 -14.75 0.10 2.20
C LEU A 25 -15.52 -1.00 1.43
N GLU A 26 -16.62 -1.47 1.99
CA GLU A 26 -17.46 -2.49 1.35
C GLU A 26 -18.15 -1.99 0.09
N ASP A 27 -18.71 -0.79 0.13
CA ASP A 27 -19.37 -0.17 -1.03
C ASP A 27 -18.36 0.08 -2.16
N HIS A 28 -17.15 0.56 -1.82
CA HIS A 28 -16.06 0.69 -2.78
C HIS A 28 -15.68 -0.68 -3.40
N CYS A 29 -15.47 -1.69 -2.56
CA CYS A 29 -15.13 -3.03 -3.05
C CYS A 29 -16.22 -3.60 -3.96
N ARG A 30 -17.49 -3.37 -3.65
CA ARG A 30 -18.64 -3.79 -4.47
C ARG A 30 -18.67 -3.05 -5.81
N GLN A 31 -18.54 -1.73 -5.80
CA GLN A 31 -18.60 -0.87 -6.99
C GLN A 31 -17.53 -1.28 -8.02
N TYR A 32 -16.30 -1.54 -7.56
CA TYR A 32 -15.17 -1.88 -8.42
C TYR A 32 -14.94 -3.39 -8.58
N LYS A 33 -15.87 -4.23 -8.10
CA LYS A 33 -15.81 -5.70 -8.18
C LYS A 33 -14.50 -6.27 -7.61
N ILE A 34 -14.01 -5.69 -6.53
CA ILE A 34 -12.79 -6.11 -5.85
C ILE A 34 -13.07 -7.42 -5.10
N ALA A 35 -12.59 -8.54 -5.65
CA ALA A 35 -12.80 -9.86 -5.06
C ALA A 35 -11.96 -10.12 -3.79
N ASN A 36 -10.78 -9.47 -3.66
CA ASN A 36 -9.88 -9.67 -2.54
C ASN A 36 -9.57 -8.34 -1.83
N ARG A 37 -10.36 -8.06 -0.80
CA ARG A 37 -10.24 -6.84 0.03
C ARG A 37 -8.87 -6.71 0.68
N SER A 38 -8.35 -7.77 1.30
CA SER A 38 -7.06 -7.74 2.00
C SER A 38 -5.89 -7.45 1.05
N ARG A 39 -5.94 -8.02 -0.17
CA ARG A 39 -4.96 -7.71 -1.22
C ARG A 39 -5.04 -6.24 -1.60
N TRP A 40 -6.24 -5.74 -1.87
CA TRP A 40 -6.44 -4.36 -2.30
C TRP A 40 -5.98 -3.36 -1.24
N VAL A 41 -6.38 -3.54 0.03
CA VAL A 41 -5.94 -2.67 1.15
C VAL A 41 -4.41 -2.65 1.25
N ARG A 42 -3.76 -3.81 1.16
CA ARG A 42 -2.30 -3.92 1.19
C ARG A 42 -1.66 -3.17 0.02
N GLU A 43 -2.20 -3.31 -1.19
CA GLU A 43 -1.71 -2.60 -2.37
C GLU A 43 -1.86 -1.08 -2.24
N GLN A 44 -3.01 -0.59 -1.74
CA GLN A 44 -3.21 0.84 -1.53
C GLN A 44 -2.22 1.43 -0.51
N ILE A 45 -2.00 0.74 0.61
CA ILE A 45 -1.03 1.18 1.62
C ILE A 45 0.39 1.18 1.05
N LEU A 46 0.80 0.12 0.36
CA LEU A 46 2.15 0.03 -0.21
C LEU A 46 2.38 1.08 -1.30
N LEU A 47 1.38 1.32 -2.17
CA LEU A 47 1.46 2.36 -3.19
C LEU A 47 1.70 3.73 -2.55
N GLU A 48 0.98 4.05 -1.48
CA GLU A 48 1.15 5.33 -0.78
C GLU A 48 2.54 5.45 -0.12
N VAL A 49 3.01 4.39 0.54
CA VAL A 49 4.35 4.37 1.14
C VAL A 49 5.43 4.58 0.09
N LEU A 50 5.34 3.89 -1.06
CA LEU A 50 6.32 4.00 -2.14
C LEU A 50 6.30 5.39 -2.78
N ARG A 51 5.12 5.96 -3.05
CA ARG A 51 5.00 7.33 -3.58
C ARG A 51 5.64 8.36 -2.66
N ARG A 52 5.42 8.26 -1.35
CA ARG A 52 6.05 9.16 -0.38
C ARG A 52 7.56 8.98 -0.35
N ALA A 53 8.02 7.73 -0.35
CA ALA A 53 9.46 7.44 -0.40
C ALA A 53 10.13 8.01 -1.66
N GLU A 54 9.45 7.98 -2.81
CA GLU A 54 9.93 8.61 -4.05
C GLU A 54 9.95 10.14 -3.94
N GLN A 55 8.92 10.75 -3.35
CA GLN A 55 8.83 12.21 -3.16
C GLN A 55 9.88 12.75 -2.17
N ASP A 56 10.14 12.00 -1.11
CA ASP A 56 11.10 12.37 -0.07
C ASP A 56 12.54 12.02 -0.47
N SER A 57 12.74 11.28 -1.57
CA SER A 57 14.07 10.95 -2.06
C SER A 57 14.73 12.21 -2.60
N PRO A 58 15.95 12.56 -2.15
CA PRO A 58 16.70 13.66 -2.74
C PRO A 58 16.86 13.40 -4.24
N MET A 59 16.63 14.42 -5.06
CA MET A 59 16.90 14.32 -6.50
C MET A 59 18.40 14.17 -6.69
N LEU A 60 18.80 13.29 -7.62
CA LEU A 60 20.22 13.00 -7.89
C LEU A 60 20.98 14.22 -8.41
N PHE A 61 20.26 15.18 -8.99
CA PHE A 61 20.79 16.44 -9.53
C PHE A 61 19.86 17.57 -9.10
N GLU A 62 20.43 18.74 -8.85
CA GLU A 62 19.65 19.95 -8.63
C GLU A 62 19.03 20.45 -9.96
N GLU A 63 17.93 21.19 -9.92
CA GLU A 63 17.27 21.70 -11.15
C GLU A 63 18.21 22.55 -12.03
N GLU A 64 19.21 23.19 -11.43
CA GLU A 64 20.26 23.96 -12.13
C GLU A 64 21.25 23.07 -12.89
N GLU A 65 21.44 21.81 -12.46
CA GLU A 65 22.32 20.83 -13.13
C GLU A 65 21.61 20.06 -14.27
N MET A 66 20.27 20.12 -14.34
CA MET A 66 19.47 19.50 -15.39
C MET A 66 19.21 20.40 -16.61
N ARG A 67 19.66 21.67 -16.58
CA ARG A 67 19.46 22.67 -17.65
C ARG A 67 20.60 22.75 -18.65
#